data_AF-A0A9C9PPI8-F1
#
_entry.id   AF-A0A9C9PPI8-F1
#
_cell.length_a   1.000
_cell.length_b   1.000
_cell.length_c   1.000
_cell.angle_alpha   90.00
_cell.angle_beta   90.00
_cell.angle_gamma   90.00
#
_symmetry.space_group_name_H-M   'P 1'
#
loop_
_entity.id
_entity.type
_entity.pdbx_description
1 polymer ?
#
loop_
_entity_poly.entity_id
_entity_poly.type
_entity_poly.pdbx_seq_one_letter_code
_entity_poly.pdbx_strand_id
1 'polypeptide(L)'
;MIYALKERIGNPLLFCGRKQQMALLMNWVDMIPKKGAKSRALLGRRKCGKTALMQRLFNILWNQNGKVIPFYLEVQDANQSLLAFSDEYYRTFISQYLSFKTRRILPLNNRPWKWGDIIDMAREIKNDSILRHIDFFLEDLEKERAEQAFKFALTVQGECAGLENRFALVMIDEIQFYFIICNILL
;
A
#
# COMPACT_ATOMS: atom_id res chain seq x y z
N MET A 1 -17.82 -5.29 7.09
CA MET A 1 -16.46 -4.87 6.67
C MET A 1 -16.35 -5.07 5.18
N ILE A 2 -15.97 -4.04 4.44
CA ILE A 2 -15.74 -4.11 2.99
C ILE A 2 -14.33 -4.67 2.75
N TYR A 3 -14.17 -5.61 1.83
CA TYR A 3 -12.86 -6.15 1.48
C TYR A 3 -12.33 -5.41 0.25
N ALA A 4 -11.77 -4.22 0.48
CA ALA A 4 -11.21 -3.38 -0.59
C ALA A 4 -10.05 -4.09 -1.31
N LEU A 5 -9.24 -4.85 -0.56
CA LEU A 5 -8.27 -5.79 -1.07
C LEU A 5 -8.79 -7.21 -0.88
N LYS A 6 -8.95 -7.97 -1.96
CA LYS A 6 -9.37 -9.38 -1.88
C LYS A 6 -8.31 -10.22 -1.17
N GLU A 7 -8.70 -10.88 -0.08
CA GLU A 7 -7.78 -11.69 0.72
C GLU A 7 -7.52 -13.05 0.06
N ARG A 8 -6.27 -13.51 0.11
CA ARG A 8 -5.83 -14.80 -0.48
C ARG A 8 -6.44 -16.03 0.19
N ILE A 9 -6.94 -15.88 1.42
CA ILE A 9 -7.60 -16.98 2.14
C ILE A 9 -8.96 -17.36 1.55
N GLY A 10 -9.45 -16.62 0.54
CA GLY A 10 -10.76 -16.85 -0.05
C GLY A 10 -11.85 -16.32 0.88
N ASN A 11 -12.57 -17.22 1.56
CA ASN A 11 -13.64 -16.83 2.47
C ASN A 11 -13.07 -16.15 3.73
N PRO A 12 -13.33 -14.85 3.96
CA PRO A 12 -12.77 -14.12 5.09
C PRO A 12 -13.22 -14.64 6.47
N LEU A 13 -14.31 -15.40 6.55
CA LEU A 13 -14.79 -16.02 7.79
C LEU A 13 -13.86 -17.15 8.28
N LEU A 14 -13.03 -17.69 7.39
CA LEU A 14 -12.03 -18.71 7.73
C LEU A 14 -10.80 -18.15 8.44
N PHE A 15 -10.69 -16.82 8.57
CA PHE A 15 -9.60 -16.19 9.31
C PHE A 15 -9.81 -16.33 10.83
N CYS A 16 -9.34 -17.45 11.40
CA CYS A 16 -9.42 -17.75 12.82
C CYS A 16 -8.02 -17.87 13.47
N GLY A 17 -7.95 -17.99 14.80
CA GLY A 17 -6.71 -18.29 15.53
C GLY A 17 -5.64 -17.18 15.56
N ARG A 18 -5.93 -15.97 15.05
CA ARG A 18 -4.97 -14.86 14.95
C ARG A 18 -5.33 -13.60 15.74
N LYS A 19 -6.26 -13.72 16.71
CA LYS A 19 -6.78 -12.57 17.47
C LYS A 19 -5.68 -11.81 18.22
N GLN A 20 -4.77 -12.53 18.88
CA GLN A 20 -3.67 -11.91 19.63
C GLN A 20 -2.68 -11.17 18.71
N GLN A 21 -2.29 -11.78 17.58
CA GLN A 21 -1.37 -11.15 16.63
C GLN A 21 -2.01 -9.91 16.00
N MET A 22 -3.30 -9.98 15.63
CA MET A 22 -4.03 -8.82 15.12
C MET A 22 -4.14 -7.71 16.17
N ALA A 23 -4.41 -8.04 17.44
CA ALA A 23 -4.44 -7.06 18.52
C ALA A 23 -3.08 -6.36 18.70
N LEU A 24 -1.97 -7.10 18.64
CA LEU A 24 -0.62 -6.53 18.70
C LEU A 24 -0.32 -5.59 17.53
N LEU A 25 -0.81 -5.92 16.32
CA LEU A 25 -0.68 -5.06 15.15
C LEU A 25 -1.54 -3.79 15.30
N MET A 26 -2.78 -3.91 15.75
CA MET A 26 -3.66 -2.75 15.97
C MET A 26 -3.08 -1.80 17.03
N ASN A 27 -2.62 -2.33 18.17
CA ASN A 27 -1.94 -1.52 19.20
C ASN A 27 -0.71 -0.79 18.64
N TRP A 28 0.01 -1.42 17.72
CA TRP A 28 1.14 -0.79 17.04
C TRP A 28 0.70 0.30 16.06
N VAL A 29 -0.38 0.07 15.29
CA VAL A 29 -0.96 1.08 14.40
C VAL A 29 -1.46 2.30 15.18
N ASP A 30 -2.05 2.10 16.36
CA ASP A 30 -2.51 3.20 17.23
C ASP A 30 -1.37 4.10 17.74
N MET A 31 -0.13 3.62 17.68
CA MET A 31 1.07 4.38 18.04
C MET A 31 1.61 5.20 16.86
N ILE A 32 1.18 4.94 15.62
CA ILE A 32 1.64 5.68 14.43
C ILE A 32 1.29 7.16 14.54
N PRO A 33 0.02 7.57 14.80
CA PRO A 33 -0.31 8.99 14.91
C PRO A 33 0.37 9.71 16.08
N LYS A 34 0.86 8.95 17.07
CA LYS A 34 1.61 9.46 18.23
C LYS A 34 3.11 9.57 17.97
N LYS A 35 3.57 9.25 16.75
CA LYS A 35 4.99 9.20 16.36
C LYS A 35 5.83 8.26 17.25
N GLY A 36 5.18 7.29 17.89
CA GLY A 36 5.83 6.33 18.80
C GLY A 36 6.03 4.94 18.20
N ALA A 37 5.47 4.71 17.01
CA ALA A 37 5.60 3.43 16.32
C ALA A 37 6.93 3.37 15.55
N LYS A 38 7.61 2.22 15.63
CA LYS A 38 8.84 1.89 14.89
C LYS A 38 8.53 0.88 13.78
N SER A 39 9.39 0.81 12.76
CA SER A 39 9.28 -0.24 11.73
C SER A 39 9.31 -1.63 12.36
N ARG A 40 8.50 -2.54 11.81
CA ARG A 40 8.39 -3.92 12.31
C ARG A 40 8.59 -4.93 11.21
N ALA A 41 9.15 -6.08 11.59
CA ALA A 41 9.25 -7.24 10.72
C ALA A 41 8.38 -8.37 11.27
N LEU A 42 7.49 -8.94 10.45
CA LEU A 42 6.71 -10.11 10.84
C LEU A 42 7.41 -11.39 10.39
N LEU A 43 7.91 -12.17 11.36
CA LEU A 43 8.72 -13.35 11.09
C LEU A 43 7.92 -14.63 11.18
N GLY A 44 8.11 -15.53 10.23
CA GLY A 44 7.57 -16.88 10.35
C GLY A 44 7.76 -17.72 9.11
N ARG A 45 7.54 -19.03 9.26
CA ARG A 45 7.65 -20.01 8.16
C ARG A 45 6.73 -19.66 6.99
N ARG A 46 7.07 -20.16 5.80
CA ARG A 46 6.18 -20.09 4.63
C ARG A 46 4.82 -20.72 4.97
N LYS A 47 3.77 -20.18 4.36
CA LYS A 47 2.37 -20.64 4.54
C LYS A 47 1.82 -20.57 5.97
N CYS A 48 2.44 -19.79 6.88
CA CYS A 48 1.85 -19.55 8.20
C CYS A 48 0.76 -18.46 8.21
N GLY A 49 0.37 -17.91 7.06
CA GLY A 49 -0.73 -16.94 6.96
C GLY A 49 -0.36 -15.50 7.30
N LYS A 50 0.92 -15.11 7.20
CA LYS A 50 1.34 -13.71 7.42
C LYS A 50 0.74 -12.76 6.38
N THR A 51 0.74 -13.17 5.12
CA THR A 51 0.05 -12.48 4.02
C THR A 51 -1.41 -12.21 4.35
N ALA A 52 -2.13 -13.23 4.83
CA ALA A 52 -3.53 -13.10 5.22
C ALA A 52 -3.73 -12.08 6.36
N LEU A 53 -2.81 -12.06 7.33
CA LEU A 53 -2.83 -11.11 8.43
C LEU A 53 -2.61 -9.66 7.95
N MET A 54 -1.69 -9.42 7.01
CA MET A 54 -1.45 -8.10 6.42
C MET A 54 -2.62 -7.63 5.54
N GLN A 55 -3.15 -8.50 4.70
CA GLN A 55 -4.32 -8.19 3.88
C GLN A 55 -5.55 -7.88 4.75
N ARG A 56 -5.71 -8.61 5.87
CA ARG A 56 -6.75 -8.31 6.86
C ARG A 56 -6.51 -6.96 7.54
N LEU A 57 -5.27 -6.65 7.92
CA LEU A 57 -4.92 -5.35 8.50
C LEU A 57 -5.21 -4.22 7.51
N PHE A 58 -4.82 -4.36 6.24
CA PHE A 58 -5.16 -3.43 5.16
C PHE A 58 -6.66 -3.16 5.12
N ASN A 59 -7.48 -4.20 5.05
CA ASN A 59 -8.93 -4.06 4.99
C ASN A 59 -9.50 -3.38 6.24
N ILE A 60 -9.03 -3.72 7.44
CA ILE A 60 -9.46 -3.07 8.69
C ILE A 60 -9.19 -1.56 8.63
N LEU A 61 -7.95 -1.16 8.32
CA LEU A 61 -7.56 0.25 8.27
C LEU A 61 -8.28 1.01 7.15
N TRP A 62 -8.48 0.36 6.00
CA TRP A 62 -9.24 0.93 4.91
C TRP A 62 -10.68 1.21 5.33
N ASN A 63 -11.33 0.29 6.06
CA ASN A 63 -12.70 0.49 6.58
C ASN A 63 -12.77 1.56 7.67
N GLN A 64 -11.77 1.63 8.55
CA GLN A 64 -11.73 2.66 9.59
C GLN A 64 -11.63 4.07 9.02
N ASN A 65 -11.04 4.23 7.83
CA ASN A 65 -10.83 5.54 7.18
C ASN A 65 -10.21 6.58 8.14
N GLY A 66 -9.32 6.11 9.01
CA GLY A 66 -8.75 6.90 10.09
C GLY A 66 -7.56 7.74 9.66
N LYS A 67 -6.70 8.05 10.64
CA LYS A 67 -5.46 8.79 10.44
C LYS A 67 -4.37 8.00 9.72
N VAL A 68 -4.52 6.68 9.61
CA VAL A 68 -3.52 5.80 8.98
C VAL A 68 -4.07 5.25 7.68
N ILE A 69 -3.41 5.59 6.57
CA ILE A 69 -3.71 5.09 5.22
C ILE A 69 -2.92 3.79 5.02
N PRO A 70 -3.59 2.64 4.79
CA PRO A 70 -2.88 1.39 4.55
C PRO A 70 -2.39 1.32 3.11
N PHE A 71 -1.17 0.85 2.93
CA PHE A 71 -0.58 0.49 1.65
C PHE A 71 -0.02 -0.94 1.76
N TYR A 72 -0.32 -1.79 0.79
CA TYR A 72 0.09 -3.18 0.72
C TYR A 72 0.77 -3.47 -0.62
N LEU A 73 2.07 -3.76 -0.59
CA LEU A 73 2.84 -4.14 -1.76
C LEU A 73 3.25 -5.60 -1.63
N GLU A 74 3.04 -6.37 -2.70
CA GLU A 74 3.59 -7.71 -2.81
C GLU A 74 4.80 -7.65 -3.74
N VAL A 75 5.98 -7.98 -3.22
CA VAL A 75 7.22 -7.99 -3.98
C VAL A 75 7.47 -9.40 -4.50
N GLN A 76 7.46 -9.54 -5.82
CA GLN A 76 7.84 -10.77 -6.50
C GLN A 76 9.34 -10.79 -6.72
N ASP A 77 9.94 -11.98 -6.56
CA ASP A 77 11.33 -12.21 -6.94
C ASP A 77 11.37 -12.44 -8.45
N ALA A 78 11.43 -11.34 -9.18
CA ALA A 78 11.58 -11.29 -10.62
C ALA A 78 12.77 -10.39 -10.95
N ASN A 79 13.55 -10.77 -11.96
CA ASN A 79 14.61 -9.92 -12.50
C ASN A 79 13.95 -8.75 -13.26
N GLN A 80 13.67 -7.67 -12.54
CA GLN A 80 12.98 -6.50 -13.04
C GLN A 80 13.93 -5.30 -13.09
N SER A 81 13.80 -4.48 -14.13
CA SER A 81 14.53 -3.22 -14.21
C SER A 81 14.03 -2.25 -13.14
N LEU A 82 14.89 -1.29 -12.77
CA LEU A 82 14.54 -0.25 -11.80
C LEU A 82 13.30 0.56 -12.25
N LEU A 83 13.17 0.82 -13.56
CA LEU A 83 11.99 1.47 -14.14
C LEU A 83 10.72 0.64 -14.00
N ALA A 84 10.78 -0.67 -14.30
CA ALA A 84 9.63 -1.56 -14.18
C ALA A 84 9.15 -1.65 -12.72
N PHE A 85 10.08 -1.80 -11.78
CA PHE A 85 9.77 -1.77 -10.36
C PHE A 85 9.14 -0.43 -9.95
N SER A 86 9.69 0.69 -10.43
CA SER A 86 9.19 2.02 -10.10
C SER A 86 7.75 2.22 -10.59
N ASP A 87 7.42 1.82 -11.83
CA ASP A 87 6.06 1.86 -12.36
C ASP A 87 5.12 1.00 -11.52
N GLU A 88 5.46 -0.27 -11.29
CA GLU A 88 4.62 -1.17 -10.50
C GLU A 88 4.38 -0.64 -9.08
N TYR A 89 5.44 -0.19 -8.41
CA TYR A 89 5.38 0.35 -7.07
C TYR A 89 4.45 1.57 -7.01
N TYR A 90 4.75 2.59 -7.82
CA TYR A 90 4.04 3.87 -7.78
C TYR A 90 2.58 3.70 -8.18
N ARG A 91 2.33 2.94 -9.25
CA ARG A 91 0.98 2.70 -9.76
C ARG A 91 0.14 1.88 -8.79
N THR A 92 0.75 0.94 -8.05
CA THR A 92 0.09 0.23 -6.93
C THR A 92 -0.24 1.20 -5.80
N PHE A 93 0.68 2.07 -5.43
CA PHE A 93 0.45 3.07 -4.39
C PHE A 93 -0.71 4.00 -4.73
N ILE A 94 -0.66 4.65 -5.89
CA ILE A 94 -1.71 5.58 -6.31
C ILE A 94 -3.05 4.86 -6.44
N SER A 95 -3.08 3.61 -6.92
CA SER A 95 -4.32 2.83 -6.96
C SER A 95 -4.91 2.62 -5.56
N GLN A 96 -4.10 2.23 -4.59
CA GLN A 96 -4.57 2.00 -3.22
C GLN A 96 -4.96 3.29 -2.51
N TYR A 97 -4.22 4.36 -2.73
CA TYR A 97 -4.56 5.68 -2.22
C TYR A 97 -5.90 6.17 -2.81
N LEU A 98 -6.08 6.10 -4.14
CA LEU A 98 -7.33 6.49 -4.79
C LEU A 98 -8.50 5.57 -4.35
N SER A 99 -8.26 4.27 -4.15
CA SER A 99 -9.24 3.35 -3.54
C SER A 99 -9.66 3.80 -2.15
N PHE A 100 -8.70 4.18 -1.31
CA PHE A 100 -8.98 4.69 0.03
C PHE A 100 -9.82 5.97 0.01
N LYS A 101 -9.58 6.85 -0.97
CA LYS A 101 -10.31 8.11 -1.16
C LYS A 101 -11.70 7.98 -1.74
N THR A 102 -11.80 7.31 -2.88
CA THR A 102 -13.05 7.13 -3.63
C THR A 102 -13.93 6.03 -3.03
N ARG A 103 -13.40 5.28 -2.06
CA ARG A 103 -14.04 4.08 -1.48
C ARG A 103 -14.32 2.98 -2.50
N ARG A 104 -13.58 2.97 -3.62
CA ARG A 104 -13.65 1.94 -4.66
C ARG A 104 -12.82 0.73 -4.27
N ILE A 105 -13.36 -0.46 -4.53
CA ILE A 105 -12.67 -1.73 -4.28
C ILE A 105 -11.57 -1.90 -5.34
N LEU A 106 -10.41 -2.42 -4.92
CA LEU A 106 -9.29 -2.65 -5.80
C LEU A 106 -9.58 -3.79 -6.78
N PRO A 107 -8.92 -3.79 -7.96
CA PRO A 107 -8.96 -4.93 -8.86
C PRO A 107 -8.51 -6.23 -8.18
N LEU A 108 -8.91 -7.35 -8.78
CA LEU A 108 -8.50 -8.67 -8.32
C LEU A 108 -6.97 -8.78 -8.23
N ASN A 109 -6.51 -9.55 -7.25
CA ASN A 109 -5.08 -9.83 -7.01
C ASN A 109 -4.22 -8.59 -6.76
N ASN A 110 -4.79 -7.52 -6.20
CA ASN A 110 -4.09 -6.26 -5.95
C ASN A 110 -3.48 -5.63 -7.21
N ARG A 111 -4.01 -5.96 -8.40
CA ARG A 111 -3.49 -5.41 -9.64
C ARG A 111 -3.73 -3.89 -9.65
N PRO A 112 -2.71 -3.05 -9.93
CA PRO A 112 -2.92 -1.62 -10.06
C PRO A 112 -3.86 -1.29 -11.22
N TRP A 113 -4.70 -0.27 -11.03
CA TRP A 113 -5.52 0.31 -12.11
C TRP A 113 -4.66 0.83 -13.23
N LYS A 114 -5.17 0.94 -14.47
CA LYS A 114 -4.40 1.52 -15.57
C LYS A 114 -4.21 3.02 -15.36
N TRP A 115 -3.19 3.59 -15.99
CA TRP A 115 -2.91 5.02 -15.92
C TRP A 115 -4.11 5.89 -16.30
N GLY A 116 -4.83 5.53 -17.37
CA GLY A 116 -6.08 6.20 -17.75
C GLY A 116 -7.11 6.22 -16.62
N ASP A 117 -7.42 5.05 -16.04
CA ASP A 117 -8.35 4.95 -14.92
C ASP A 117 -7.90 5.80 -13.71
N ILE A 118 -6.60 5.75 -13.38
CA ILE A 118 -5.99 6.50 -12.28
C ILE A 118 -6.17 8.01 -12.49
N ILE A 119 -5.87 8.51 -13.68
CA ILE A 119 -5.99 9.92 -14.05
C ILE A 119 -7.46 10.35 -13.96
N ASP A 120 -8.39 9.55 -14.49
CA ASP A 120 -9.82 9.85 -14.44
C ASP A 120 -10.35 9.90 -13.00
N MET A 121 -9.91 8.98 -12.15
CA MET A 121 -10.23 9.00 -10.72
C MET A 121 -9.65 10.23 -10.00
N ALA A 122 -8.40 10.61 -10.30
CA ALA A 122 -7.78 11.78 -9.71
C ALA A 122 -8.50 13.08 -10.11
N ARG A 123 -8.99 13.17 -11.36
CA ARG A 123 -9.85 14.27 -11.84
C ARG A 123 -11.20 14.31 -11.12
N GLU A 124 -11.83 13.15 -10.92
CA GLU A 124 -13.13 13.05 -10.23
C GLU A 124 -13.07 13.60 -8.80
N ILE A 125 -11.99 13.30 -8.06
CA ILE A 125 -11.78 13.82 -6.70
C ILE A 125 -11.17 15.23 -6.66
N LYS A 126 -10.97 15.87 -7.84
CA LYS A 126 -10.37 17.20 -8.01
C LYS A 126 -9.06 17.36 -7.23
N ASN A 127 -8.21 16.33 -7.26
CA ASN A 127 -6.92 16.36 -6.58
C ASN A 127 -5.80 16.73 -7.56
N ASP A 128 -5.66 18.03 -7.80
CA ASP A 128 -4.66 18.57 -8.71
C ASP A 128 -3.22 18.24 -8.29
N SER A 129 -2.99 18.04 -6.99
CA SER A 129 -1.67 17.64 -6.50
C SER A 129 -1.29 16.27 -7.07
N ILE A 130 -2.19 15.29 -6.98
CA ILE A 130 -1.94 13.94 -7.48
C ILE A 130 -1.78 13.93 -9.00
N LEU A 131 -2.60 14.69 -9.72
CA LEU A 131 -2.45 14.82 -11.17
C LEU A 131 -1.05 15.32 -11.54
N ARG A 132 -0.56 16.36 -10.86
CA ARG A 132 0.82 16.83 -11.06
C ARG A 132 1.86 15.76 -10.73
N HIS A 133 1.69 15.02 -9.63
CA HIS A 133 2.62 13.94 -9.29
C HIS A 133 2.64 12.85 -10.37
N ILE A 134 1.47 12.48 -10.93
CA ILE A 134 1.36 11.50 -12.00
C ILE A 134 2.09 12.01 -13.25
N ASP A 135 1.87 13.27 -13.64
CA ASP A 135 2.49 13.86 -14.82
C ASP A 135 4.03 13.86 -14.72
N PHE A 136 4.57 14.27 -13.57
CA PHE A 136 6.02 14.23 -13.32
C PHE A 136 6.59 12.81 -13.40
N PHE A 137 5.89 11.84 -12.80
CA PHE A 137 6.33 10.45 -12.83
C PHE A 137 6.29 9.85 -14.23
N LEU A 138 5.23 10.13 -14.99
CA LEU A 138 5.12 9.67 -16.39
C LEU A 138 6.20 10.28 -17.26
N GLU A 139 6.57 11.55 -17.06
CA GLU A 139 7.70 12.18 -17.77
C GLU A 139 9.02 11.44 -17.50
N ASP A 140 9.29 11.10 -16.24
CA ASP A 140 10.49 10.34 -15.86
C ASP A 140 10.48 8.92 -16.45
N LEU A 141 9.33 8.26 -16.52
CA LEU A 141 9.18 6.96 -17.17
C LEU A 141 9.42 7.05 -18.69
N GLU A 142 8.79 8.01 -19.38
CA GLU A 142 8.91 8.20 -20.83
C GLU A 142 10.35 8.53 -21.26
N LYS A 143 11.08 9.26 -20.41
CA LYS A 143 12.48 9.62 -20.66
C LYS A 143 13.47 8.61 -20.10
N GLU A 144 12.99 7.46 -19.63
CA GLU A 144 13.78 6.37 -19.05
C GLU A 144 14.73 6.81 -17.92
N ARG A 145 14.33 7.82 -17.13
CA ARG A 145 15.09 8.36 -16.01
C ARG A 145 14.95 7.46 -14.78
N ALA A 146 15.57 6.29 -14.83
CA ALA A 146 15.36 5.20 -13.88
C ALA A 146 15.56 5.59 -12.41
N GLU A 147 16.62 6.31 -12.09
CA GLU A 147 16.93 6.71 -10.71
C GLU A 147 15.93 7.76 -10.18
N GLN A 148 15.52 8.68 -11.05
CA GLN A 148 14.54 9.73 -10.73
C GLN A 148 13.17 9.12 -10.50
N ALA A 149 12.72 8.25 -11.42
CA ALA A 149 11.47 7.51 -11.29
C ALA A 149 11.45 6.70 -9.98
N PHE A 150 12.54 6.00 -9.65
CA PHE A 150 12.64 5.23 -8.41
C PHE A 150 12.56 6.10 -7.16
N LYS A 151 13.33 7.19 -7.12
CA LYS A 151 13.31 8.13 -5.99
C LYS A 151 11.93 8.77 -5.82
N PHE A 152 11.29 9.13 -6.93
CA PHE A 152 9.94 9.68 -6.92
C PHE A 152 8.92 8.64 -6.42
N ALA A 153 9.03 7.40 -6.90
CA ALA A 153 8.18 6.30 -6.47
C ALA A 153 8.22 6.06 -4.96
N LEU A 154 9.39 6.20 -4.34
CA LEU A 154 9.56 6.00 -2.90
C LEU A 154 9.20 7.20 -2.02
N THR A 155 8.95 8.37 -2.59
CA THR A 155 8.66 9.60 -1.81
C THR A 155 7.16 9.95 -1.79
N VAL A 156 6.42 9.51 -2.81
CA VAL A 156 4.99 9.83 -3.00
C VAL A 156 4.10 9.51 -1.79
N GLN A 157 4.41 8.47 -1.00
CA GLN A 157 3.57 8.07 0.13
C GLN A 157 3.67 9.07 1.29
N GLY A 158 4.89 9.56 1.54
CA GLY A 158 5.12 10.62 2.52
C GLY A 158 4.43 11.91 2.10
N GLU A 159 4.53 12.28 0.83
CA GLU A 159 3.91 13.48 0.28
C GLU A 159 2.37 13.41 0.35
N CYS A 160 1.76 12.33 -0.15
CA CYS A 160 0.31 12.13 -0.11
C CYS A 160 -0.24 12.07 1.33
N ALA A 161 0.47 11.46 2.27
CA ALA A 161 0.06 11.42 3.66
C ALA A 161 0.20 12.79 4.33
N GLY A 162 1.33 13.47 4.10
CA GLY A 162 1.62 14.79 4.66
C GLY A 162 0.65 15.88 4.20
N LEU A 163 0.28 15.89 2.91
CA LEU A 163 -0.71 16.82 2.34
C LEU A 163 -2.07 16.76 3.06
N GLU A 164 -2.37 15.64 3.72
CA GLU A 164 -3.67 15.40 4.34
C GLU A 164 -3.63 15.35 5.86
N ASN A 165 -2.47 15.62 6.46
CA ASN A 165 -2.24 15.45 7.89
C ASN A 165 -2.62 14.03 8.35
N ARG A 166 -2.30 13.04 7.53
CA ARG A 166 -2.46 11.60 7.78
C ARG A 166 -1.10 10.93 7.77
N PHE A 167 -1.07 9.65 8.16
CA PHE A 167 0.11 8.80 8.19
C PHE A 167 -0.06 7.67 7.19
N ALA A 168 1.04 7.24 6.57
CA ALA A 168 1.04 6.06 5.71
C ALA A 168 1.62 4.86 6.45
N LEU A 169 0.92 3.72 6.38
CA LEU A 169 1.46 2.42 6.76
C LEU A 169 1.79 1.63 5.51
N VAL A 170 3.08 1.38 5.26
CA VAL A 170 3.55 0.59 4.13
C VAL A 170 3.82 -0.84 4.59
N MET A 171 3.00 -1.79 4.15
CA MET A 171 3.14 -3.23 4.36
C MET A 171 3.75 -3.86 3.11
N ILE A 172 4.97 -4.39 3.23
CA ILE A 172 5.69 -5.06 2.14
C ILE A 172 5.68 -6.55 2.42
N ASP A 173 4.99 -7.31 1.58
CA ASP A 173 4.97 -8.77 1.60
C ASP A 173 5.93 -9.33 0.56
N GLU A 174 7.06 -9.85 1.04
CA GLU A 174 8.09 -10.45 0.21
C GLU A 174 7.92 -11.98 0.26
N ILE A 175 7.47 -12.57 -0.85
CA ILE A 175 7.00 -13.97 -0.90
C ILE A 175 8.12 -14.97 -0.55
N GLN A 176 9.38 -14.60 -0.81
CA GLN A 176 10.52 -15.49 -0.69
C GLN A 176 11.13 -15.55 0.71
N PHE A 177 11.13 -14.43 1.44
CA PHE A 177 11.83 -14.31 2.72
C PHE A 177 10.87 -14.49 3.92
N TYR A 178 11.45 -14.79 5.08
CA TYR A 178 10.70 -15.01 6.31
C TYR A 178 10.04 -13.74 6.88
N PHE A 179 10.16 -12.59 6.21
CA PHE A 179 9.97 -11.25 6.75
C PHE A 179 8.88 -10.49 5.97
N ILE A 180 8.05 -9.73 6.68
CA ILE A 180 7.19 -8.68 6.12
C ILE A 180 7.62 -7.38 6.76
N ILE A 181 7.96 -6.37 5.96
CA ILE A 181 8.40 -5.07 6.48
C ILE A 181 7.22 -4.12 6.55
N CYS A 182 7.11 -3.48 7.70
CA CYS A 182 6.10 -2.49 8.00
C CYS A 182 6.81 -1.16 8.24
N ASN A 183 6.81 -0.28 7.24
CA ASN A 183 7.44 1.04 7.32
C ASN A 183 6.41 2.13 7.62
N ILE A 184 6.83 3.07 8.47
CA ILE A 184 6.04 4.24 8.84
C ILE A 184 6.72 5.44 8.20
N LEU A 185 5.99 6.12 7.34
CA LEU A 185 6.39 7.41 6.79
C LEU A 185 5.62 8.49 7.56
N LEU A 186 6.39 9.37 8.22
CA LEU A 186 5.93 10.45 9.10
C LEU A 186 5.80 11.77 8.35
#